data_AF-A0A7Y2V4N5-F1
#
_entry.id   AF-A0A7Y2V4N5-F1
#
_cell.length_a   1.000
_cell.length_b   1.000
_cell.length_c   1.000
_cell.angle_alpha   90.00
_cell.angle_beta   90.00
_cell.angle_gamma   90.00
#
_symmetry.space_group_name_H-M   'P 1'
#
loop_
_entity.id
_entity.type
_entity.pdbx_description
1 polymer ?
#
loop_
_entity_poly.entity_id
_entity_poly.type
_entity_poly.pdbx_seq_one_letter_code
_entity_poly.pdbx_strand_id
1 'polypeptide(L)'
;MSWLPESKAILGALAALLAGTTALADAPIELRDYCPPGFELVGGDRCELRTLYQNYESLRYAGVGGPRTGLPAARDGFSPQQIDLGRYLFFDPLLSRDGSVSCASCHHPDLGFSDGRPRSVGVDGVAVRRAAPSLWNVAFLSSFFWDGRAGSLEEQMLGPLYDAQEMGNSPEKLLADIGTSDAYRRLFREAYPDSGGPPTLSQIYTAIAAFQTTLISLNSRYDRYAHGYHDALSDDEKAGMNVFRSFVARCAECHTPPLFTNQQVAVIGVRDPEDVAFDAGAEAVTGNPGLRGGFKVPSLRNVAQTAPYMHSGAFASLRDAVEFYTLGRGHALPVEERNRMTVHWHIWEPKLTGDELDRVVDFLATLTDEAFKPQVPGTVPSGLAPVGAVPDALLLRLGQANQNRNRPWGRNSD
;
A
#
# COMPACT_ATOMS: atom_id res chain seq x y z
N MET A 1 -9.33 86.73 -9.30
CA MET A 1 -10.37 85.99 -8.56
C MET A 1 -9.66 84.98 -7.65
N SER A 2 -9.79 85.19 -6.33
CA SER A 2 -9.68 84.23 -5.22
C SER A 2 -8.56 83.17 -5.17
N TRP A 3 -7.87 82.88 -4.06
CA TRP A 3 -7.68 83.40 -2.70
C TRP A 3 -6.63 82.40 -2.11
N LEU A 4 -5.48 82.87 -1.58
CA LEU A 4 -4.58 82.41 -0.46
C LEU A 4 -4.45 80.91 -0.04
N PRO A 5 -3.51 80.50 0.87
CA PRO A 5 -2.13 80.94 1.17
C PRO A 5 -1.12 79.76 1.44
N GLU A 6 0.12 80.13 1.76
CA GLU A 6 1.22 79.32 2.31
C GLU A 6 0.87 78.54 3.61
N SER A 7 1.46 77.35 3.79
CA SER A 7 1.70 76.78 5.14
C SER A 7 2.80 75.69 5.18
N LYS A 8 3.92 76.09 5.80
CA LYS A 8 4.79 75.40 6.77
C LYS A 8 4.87 73.86 6.78
N ALA A 9 6.12 73.40 6.61
CA ALA A 9 6.61 72.08 6.95
C ALA A 9 6.40 71.72 8.43
N ILE A 10 5.91 70.49 8.68
CA ILE A 10 5.90 69.84 9.98
C ILE A 10 6.59 68.48 9.81
N LEU A 11 7.75 68.32 10.45
CA LEU A 11 8.40 67.03 10.67
C LEU A 11 7.53 66.20 11.62
N GLY A 12 6.95 65.11 11.12
CA GLY A 12 6.26 64.08 11.90
C GLY A 12 7.18 62.90 12.20
N ALA A 13 7.32 62.58 13.48
CA ALA A 13 8.13 61.50 14.03
C ALA A 13 7.72 60.11 13.51
N LEU A 14 8.70 59.31 13.08
CA LEU A 14 8.55 57.86 12.90
C LEU A 14 8.62 57.19 14.28
N ALA A 15 7.47 56.79 14.81
CA ALA A 15 7.38 55.86 15.93
C ALA A 15 7.29 54.42 15.38
N ALA A 16 8.26 53.59 15.74
CA ALA A 16 8.32 52.18 15.40
C ALA A 16 7.19 51.41 16.09
N LEU A 17 6.24 50.87 15.32
CA LEU A 17 5.34 49.81 15.75
C LEU A 17 6.03 48.47 15.49
N LEU A 18 6.71 47.94 16.52
CA LEU A 18 7.06 46.53 16.61
C LEU A 18 5.76 45.74 16.82
N ALA A 19 5.17 45.27 15.72
CA ALA A 19 4.11 44.27 15.78
C ALA A 19 4.74 42.96 16.29
N GLY A 20 4.43 42.61 17.54
CA GLY A 20 4.69 41.29 18.07
C GLY A 20 3.87 40.28 17.28
N THR A 21 4.53 39.45 16.48
CA THR A 21 3.95 38.23 15.94
C THR A 21 3.78 37.25 17.09
N THR A 22 2.63 37.30 17.77
CA THR A 22 2.17 36.16 18.55
C THR A 22 2.01 35.01 17.56
N ALA A 23 2.92 34.04 17.60
CA ALA A 23 2.70 32.75 16.95
C ALA A 23 1.34 32.26 17.46
N LEU A 24 0.36 32.16 16.56
CA LEU A 24 -0.87 31.42 16.83
C LEU A 24 -0.40 30.01 17.23
N ALA A 25 -0.60 29.64 18.49
CA ALA A 25 -0.40 28.26 18.89
C ALA A 25 -1.32 27.42 18.00
N ASP A 26 -0.75 26.47 17.26
CA ASP A 26 -1.52 25.59 16.39
C ASP A 26 -2.67 24.97 17.19
N ALA A 27 -3.88 25.01 16.62
CA ALA A 27 -5.05 24.45 17.25
C ALA A 27 -4.79 22.98 17.64
N PRO A 28 -5.25 22.52 18.81
CA PRO A 28 -5.05 21.15 19.23
C PRO A 28 -5.64 20.18 18.19
N ILE A 29 -4.86 19.17 17.80
CA ILE A 29 -5.34 18.08 16.94
C ILE A 29 -6.51 17.38 17.65
N GLU A 30 -7.62 17.21 16.92
CA GLU A 30 -8.84 16.47 17.28
C GLU A 30 -9.05 15.31 16.30
N LEU A 31 -9.62 14.21 16.77
CA LEU A 31 -9.93 13.08 15.90
C LEU A 31 -11.25 13.32 15.15
N ARG A 32 -11.35 12.77 13.95
CA ARG A 32 -12.59 12.82 13.18
C ARG A 32 -13.70 12.03 13.87
N ASP A 33 -14.91 12.58 13.81
CA ASP A 33 -16.16 11.96 14.28
C ASP A 33 -17.00 11.36 13.14
N TYR A 34 -16.47 11.35 11.92
CA TYR A 34 -17.12 10.79 10.73
C TYR A 34 -16.26 9.70 10.08
N CYS A 35 -16.94 8.73 9.45
CA CYS A 35 -16.28 7.62 8.78
C CYS A 35 -15.52 8.05 7.52
N PRO A 36 -14.41 7.35 7.17
CA PRO A 36 -13.69 7.61 5.93
C PRO A 36 -14.56 7.32 4.69
N PRO A 37 -14.19 7.86 3.52
CA PRO A 37 -14.88 7.56 2.27
C PRO A 37 -15.04 6.06 2.03
N GLY A 38 -16.23 5.64 1.60
CA GLY A 38 -16.58 4.23 1.40
C GLY A 38 -17.13 3.53 2.65
N PHE A 39 -17.18 4.19 3.81
CA PHE A 39 -17.71 3.62 5.05
C PHE A 39 -18.96 4.40 5.52
N GLU A 40 -19.91 3.67 6.10
CA GLU A 40 -21.10 4.22 6.74
C GLU A 40 -20.98 4.13 8.26
N LEU A 41 -21.39 5.18 8.97
CA LEU A 41 -21.48 5.17 10.43
C LEU A 41 -22.75 4.44 10.88
N VAL A 42 -22.57 3.30 11.53
CA VAL A 42 -23.62 2.44 12.05
C VAL A 42 -23.57 2.46 13.57
N GLY A 43 -24.73 2.52 14.22
CA GLY A 43 -24.82 2.50 15.69
C GLY A 43 -24.31 3.77 16.39
N GLY A 44 -23.80 4.75 15.64
CA GLY A 44 -23.25 6.01 16.16
C GLY A 44 -21.75 5.98 16.41
N ASP A 45 -21.10 4.82 16.34
CA ASP A 45 -19.70 4.62 16.73
C ASP A 45 -18.94 3.59 15.90
N ARG A 46 -19.55 2.97 14.87
CA ARG A 46 -18.90 1.94 14.06
C ARG A 46 -18.92 2.28 12.58
N CYS A 47 -17.75 2.34 11.96
CA CYS A 47 -17.60 2.50 10.52
C CYS A 47 -17.60 1.15 9.83
N GLU A 48 -18.64 0.88 9.05
CA GLU A 48 -18.77 -0.36 8.28
C GLU A 48 -18.60 -0.09 6.79
N LEU A 49 -17.90 -0.97 6.09
CA LEU A 49 -17.61 -0.81 4.67
C LEU A 49 -18.91 -0.89 3.85
N ARG A 50 -19.03 -0.03 2.83
CA ARG A 50 -20.10 -0.07 1.83
C ARG A 50 -19.51 -0.20 0.43
N THR A 51 -19.92 -1.25 -0.27
CA THR A 51 -19.44 -1.54 -1.63
C THR A 51 -20.49 -2.29 -2.44
N LEU A 52 -20.50 -2.07 -3.76
CA LEU A 52 -21.36 -2.80 -4.70
C LEU A 52 -21.11 -4.32 -4.67
N TYR A 53 -19.93 -4.75 -4.21
CA TYR A 53 -19.61 -6.16 -4.04
C TYR A 53 -20.41 -6.86 -2.93
N GLN A 54 -21.05 -6.12 -2.02
CA GLN A 54 -21.97 -6.67 -1.02
C GLN A 54 -23.32 -7.12 -1.62
N ASN A 55 -23.60 -6.74 -2.87
CA ASN A 55 -24.83 -7.15 -3.57
C ASN A 55 -24.74 -8.58 -4.15
N TYR A 56 -23.62 -9.29 -3.95
CA TYR A 56 -23.40 -10.65 -4.45
C TYR A 56 -22.97 -11.55 -3.30
N GLU A 57 -23.39 -12.81 -3.36
CA GLU A 57 -22.87 -13.82 -2.44
C GLU A 57 -21.39 -14.11 -2.73
N SER A 58 -20.61 -14.33 -1.67
CA SER A 58 -19.21 -14.71 -1.78
C SER A 58 -19.12 -16.13 -2.34
N LEU A 59 -18.38 -16.31 -3.44
CA LEU A 59 -18.22 -17.61 -4.09
C LEU A 59 -17.16 -18.49 -3.43
N ARG A 60 -16.85 -18.31 -2.13
CA ARG A 60 -15.74 -19.01 -1.42
C ARG A 60 -15.65 -20.52 -1.68
N TYR A 61 -16.73 -21.16 -2.15
CA TYR A 61 -16.79 -22.59 -2.50
C TYR A 61 -17.55 -22.93 -3.81
N ALA A 62 -17.92 -21.96 -4.65
CA ALA A 62 -18.85 -22.17 -5.79
C ALA A 62 -18.19 -22.22 -7.19
N GLY A 63 -16.87 -22.24 -7.26
CA GLY A 63 -16.12 -22.21 -8.52
C GLY A 63 -15.92 -20.81 -9.09
N VAL A 64 -14.91 -20.68 -9.95
CA VAL A 64 -14.49 -19.43 -10.61
C VAL A 64 -15.29 -19.23 -11.90
N GLY A 65 -15.62 -17.98 -12.26
CA GLY A 65 -16.03 -17.73 -13.65
C GLY A 65 -16.93 -16.54 -13.97
N GLY A 66 -17.14 -15.59 -13.07
CA GLY A 66 -17.92 -14.38 -13.36
C GLY A 66 -17.26 -13.12 -12.82
N PRO A 67 -17.42 -11.96 -13.48
CA PRO A 67 -16.95 -10.69 -12.92
C PRO A 67 -17.74 -10.28 -11.67
N ARG A 68 -18.96 -10.83 -11.49
CA ARG A 68 -19.82 -10.64 -10.32
C ARG A 68 -19.58 -11.72 -9.28
N THR A 69 -18.73 -11.44 -8.32
CA THR A 69 -18.39 -12.35 -7.22
C THR A 69 -18.27 -11.55 -5.93
N GLY A 70 -18.82 -12.06 -4.82
CA GLY A 70 -18.73 -11.38 -3.53
C GLY A 70 -17.30 -11.38 -2.96
N LEU A 71 -17.01 -10.39 -2.12
CA LEU A 71 -15.73 -10.31 -1.41
C LEU A 71 -15.65 -11.31 -0.25
N PRO A 72 -14.44 -11.69 0.20
CA PRO A 72 -14.24 -12.19 1.55
C PRO A 72 -14.82 -11.22 2.59
N ALA A 73 -15.11 -11.71 3.80
CA ALA A 73 -15.41 -10.81 4.92
C ALA A 73 -14.28 -9.79 5.09
N ALA A 74 -14.63 -8.51 5.13
CA ALA A 74 -13.71 -7.43 5.48
C ALA A 74 -13.58 -7.35 7.00
N ARG A 75 -12.42 -6.90 7.47
CA ARG A 75 -12.27 -6.43 8.83
C ARG A 75 -12.63 -4.94 8.92
N ASP A 76 -13.79 -4.63 9.49
CA ASP A 76 -14.30 -3.27 9.69
C ASP A 76 -14.98 -3.11 11.07
N GLY A 77 -15.76 -2.04 11.26
CA GLY A 77 -16.52 -1.81 12.49
C GLY A 77 -15.77 -1.06 13.58
N PHE A 78 -14.63 -0.44 13.26
CA PHE A 78 -13.91 0.46 14.16
C PHE A 78 -14.59 1.83 14.24
N SER A 79 -14.37 2.58 15.32
CA SER A 79 -14.91 3.94 15.42
C SER A 79 -14.17 4.93 14.52
N PRO A 80 -14.82 6.03 14.11
CA PRO A 80 -14.16 7.13 13.40
C PRO A 80 -12.85 7.57 14.08
N GLN A 81 -12.89 7.69 15.41
CA GLN A 81 -11.77 8.13 16.23
C GLN A 81 -10.63 7.10 16.25
N GLN A 82 -10.94 5.81 16.33
CA GLN A 82 -9.91 4.76 16.25
C GLN A 82 -9.20 4.76 14.89
N ILE A 83 -9.97 4.91 13.81
CA ILE A 83 -9.45 5.00 12.44
C ILE A 83 -8.56 6.23 12.30
N ASP A 84 -9.01 7.40 12.79
CA ASP A 84 -8.28 8.64 12.63
C ASP A 84 -7.02 8.71 13.50
N LEU A 85 -7.06 8.13 14.70
CA LEU A 85 -5.88 7.92 15.54
C LEU A 85 -4.86 7.02 14.83
N GLY A 86 -5.34 5.93 14.23
CA GLY A 86 -4.54 5.06 13.39
C GLY A 86 -3.89 5.78 12.22
N ARG A 87 -4.63 6.69 11.57
CA ARG A 87 -4.11 7.54 10.49
C ARG A 87 -2.95 8.37 11.01
N TYR A 88 -3.08 9.08 12.13
CA TYR A 88 -1.96 9.85 12.66
C TYR A 88 -0.75 8.96 12.99
N LEU A 89 -0.94 7.84 13.68
CA LEU A 89 0.13 6.90 14.00
C LEU A 89 0.86 6.37 12.74
N PHE A 90 0.12 6.04 11.68
CA PHE A 90 0.69 5.52 10.43
C PHE A 90 1.66 6.51 9.77
N PHE A 91 1.40 7.81 9.89
CA PHE A 91 2.23 8.87 9.31
C PHE A 91 3.27 9.45 10.27
N ASP A 92 3.19 9.17 11.57
CA ASP A 92 4.04 9.76 12.61
C ASP A 92 5.38 8.99 12.75
N PRO A 93 6.54 9.63 12.50
CA PRO A 93 7.84 8.97 12.64
C PRO A 93 8.21 8.58 14.08
N LEU A 94 7.47 9.06 15.09
CA LEU A 94 7.64 8.71 16.50
C LEU A 94 7.70 7.19 16.73
N LEU A 95 7.06 6.42 15.84
CA LEU A 95 7.06 4.96 15.90
C LEU A 95 8.43 4.32 15.60
N SER A 96 9.40 5.05 15.06
CA SER A 96 10.77 4.56 14.83
C SER A 96 11.72 4.91 15.97
N ARG A 97 12.82 4.15 16.08
CA ARG A 97 13.84 4.31 17.13
C ARG A 97 14.34 5.74 17.29
N ASP A 98 14.51 6.45 16.18
CA ASP A 98 15.14 7.78 16.12
C ASP A 98 14.21 8.88 15.57
N GLY A 99 12.94 8.56 15.32
CA GLY A 99 11.99 9.54 14.80
C GLY A 99 12.17 9.87 13.31
N SER A 100 12.86 9.02 12.52
CA SER A 100 13.14 9.27 11.11
C SER A 100 12.22 8.56 10.12
N VAL A 101 11.58 7.45 10.53
CA VAL A 101 10.77 6.58 9.66
C VAL A 101 9.37 6.37 10.25
N SER A 102 8.35 6.40 9.41
CA SER A 102 6.97 6.02 9.72
C SER A 102 6.50 4.88 8.82
N CYS A 103 5.32 4.31 9.06
CA CYS A 103 4.75 3.30 8.16
C CYS A 103 4.61 3.86 6.73
N ALA A 104 4.22 5.13 6.62
CA ALA A 104 4.07 5.82 5.35
C ALA A 104 5.39 6.09 4.59
N SER A 105 6.55 5.93 5.24
CA SER A 105 7.85 6.02 4.57
C SER A 105 8.10 4.86 3.60
N CYS A 106 7.56 3.68 3.91
CA CYS A 106 7.61 2.49 3.05
C CYS A 106 6.28 2.22 2.32
N HIS A 107 5.18 2.82 2.78
CA HIS A 107 3.85 2.66 2.23
C HIS A 107 3.22 4.02 1.91
N HIS A 108 3.83 4.73 0.98
CA HIS A 108 3.46 6.09 0.63
C HIS A 108 2.17 6.13 -0.21
N PRO A 109 1.16 6.98 0.13
CA PRO A 109 -0.10 7.04 -0.60
C PRO A 109 0.05 7.30 -2.10
N ASP A 110 0.98 8.18 -2.50
CA ASP A 110 1.23 8.53 -3.92
C ASP A 110 2.06 7.49 -4.70
N LEU A 111 2.46 6.39 -4.05
CA LEU A 111 3.14 5.25 -4.67
C LEU A 111 2.31 3.98 -4.49
N GLY A 112 0.98 4.10 -4.52
CA GLY A 112 0.05 2.97 -4.38
C GLY A 112 0.15 2.26 -3.02
N PHE A 113 0.52 2.98 -1.96
CA PHE A 113 0.87 2.42 -0.64
C PHE A 113 2.03 1.42 -0.69
N SER A 114 3.00 1.67 -1.58
CA SER A 114 4.34 1.10 -1.61
C SER A 114 5.38 2.22 -1.50
N ASP A 115 6.66 1.96 -1.76
CA ASP A 115 7.73 2.96 -1.67
C ASP A 115 8.42 3.29 -2.99
N GLY A 116 7.98 2.69 -4.10
CA GLY A 116 8.59 2.90 -5.41
C GLY A 116 10.03 2.37 -5.53
N ARG A 117 10.45 1.46 -4.63
CA ARG A 117 11.81 0.93 -4.57
C ARG A 117 11.83 -0.59 -4.74
N PRO A 118 12.93 -1.16 -5.26
CA PRO A 118 13.06 -2.62 -5.32
C PRO A 118 13.07 -3.29 -3.96
N ARG A 119 13.65 -2.61 -2.97
CA ARG A 119 13.72 -3.03 -1.57
C ARG A 119 13.64 -1.78 -0.70
N SER A 120 12.85 -1.86 0.36
CA SER A 120 12.61 -0.74 1.27
C SER A 120 13.87 -0.35 2.03
N VAL A 121 13.92 0.88 2.53
CA VAL A 121 15.06 1.42 3.29
C VAL A 121 14.54 1.89 4.64
N GLY A 122 15.04 1.28 5.72
CA GLY A 122 14.65 1.64 7.09
C GLY A 122 15.58 2.66 7.75
N VAL A 123 15.55 2.69 9.08
CA VAL A 123 16.19 3.71 9.93
C VAL A 123 17.70 3.84 9.74
N ASP A 124 18.40 2.75 9.42
CA ASP A 124 19.86 2.76 9.23
C ASP A 124 20.28 3.10 7.78
N GLY A 125 19.32 3.44 6.91
CA GLY A 125 19.61 3.75 5.49
C GLY A 125 19.99 2.53 4.65
N VAL A 126 19.89 1.32 5.23
CA VAL A 126 20.20 0.05 4.56
C VAL A 126 18.94 -0.53 3.92
N ALA A 127 19.09 -1.06 2.71
CA ALA A 127 17.99 -1.74 2.04
C ALA A 127 17.67 -3.08 2.70
N VAL A 128 16.41 -3.31 3.04
CA VAL A 128 15.93 -4.59 3.57
C VAL A 128 15.91 -5.68 2.48
N ARG A 129 15.42 -6.86 2.81
CA ARG A 129 15.40 -8.01 1.88
C ARG A 129 14.38 -7.88 0.76
N ARG A 130 13.22 -7.26 1.02
CA ARG A 130 12.05 -7.31 0.12
C ARG A 130 11.48 -5.92 -0.18
N ALA A 131 10.74 -5.82 -1.27
CA ALA A 131 9.89 -4.68 -1.62
C ALA A 131 8.71 -4.58 -0.65
N ALA A 132 8.28 -3.34 -0.35
CA ALA A 132 7.03 -3.10 0.36
C ALA A 132 5.82 -3.42 -0.54
N PRO A 133 4.96 -4.39 -0.19
CA PRO A 133 3.74 -4.62 -0.94
C PRO A 133 2.74 -3.48 -0.72
N SER A 134 1.86 -3.25 -1.70
CA SER A 134 0.75 -2.32 -1.53
C SER A 134 -0.16 -2.71 -0.36
N LEU A 135 -0.66 -1.70 0.38
CA LEU A 135 -1.63 -1.87 1.45
C LEU A 135 -3.09 -1.74 0.99
N TRP A 136 -3.35 -1.53 -0.31
CA TRP A 136 -4.71 -1.48 -0.80
C TRP A 136 -5.43 -2.82 -0.57
N ASN A 137 -6.65 -2.73 -0.03
CA ASN A 137 -7.55 -3.85 0.26
C ASN A 137 -7.02 -4.87 1.29
N VAL A 138 -6.10 -4.48 2.18
CA VAL A 138 -5.60 -5.39 3.24
C VAL A 138 -6.67 -5.84 4.24
N ALA A 139 -7.80 -5.14 4.32
CA ALA A 139 -8.96 -5.49 5.14
C ALA A 139 -9.54 -6.89 4.84
N PHE A 140 -9.29 -7.42 3.63
CA PHE A 140 -9.82 -8.70 3.18
C PHE A 140 -8.79 -9.85 3.23
N LEU A 141 -7.56 -9.56 3.65
CA LEU A 141 -6.48 -10.53 3.68
C LEU A 141 -6.43 -11.27 5.02
N SER A 142 -6.03 -12.54 4.97
CA SER A 142 -5.83 -13.41 6.14
C SER A 142 -4.41 -13.95 6.25
N SER A 143 -3.53 -13.59 5.31
CA SER A 143 -2.10 -13.94 5.32
C SER A 143 -1.29 -12.75 4.85
N PHE A 144 -0.29 -12.38 5.65
CA PHE A 144 0.48 -11.15 5.50
C PHE A 144 1.98 -11.44 5.33
N PHE A 145 2.72 -10.42 4.87
CA PHE A 145 4.05 -10.53 4.27
C PHE A 145 4.11 -11.37 2.98
N TRP A 146 5.23 -11.27 2.28
CA TRP A 146 5.52 -12.05 1.07
C TRP A 146 5.63 -13.54 1.31
N ASP A 147 6.03 -13.99 2.50
CA ASP A 147 6.14 -15.41 2.87
C ASP A 147 4.92 -15.95 3.63
N GLY A 148 3.90 -15.10 3.85
CA GLY A 148 2.66 -15.48 4.49
C GLY A 148 2.75 -15.78 5.99
N ARG A 149 3.85 -15.37 6.66
CA ARG A 149 4.16 -15.76 8.05
C ARG A 149 3.26 -15.18 9.13
N ALA A 150 2.49 -14.13 8.84
CA ALA A 150 1.61 -13.48 9.80
C ALA A 150 0.14 -13.68 9.42
N GLY A 151 -0.71 -13.99 10.41
CA GLY A 151 -2.14 -14.26 10.25
C GLY A 151 -3.05 -13.06 10.51
N SER A 152 -2.51 -11.95 11.03
CA SER A 152 -3.25 -10.70 11.29
C SER A 152 -2.41 -9.46 10.99
N LEU A 153 -3.06 -8.30 10.85
CA LEU A 153 -2.38 -7.01 10.70
C LEU A 153 -1.55 -6.68 11.94
N GLU A 154 -2.05 -6.96 13.15
CA GLU A 154 -1.34 -6.72 14.39
C GLU A 154 -0.08 -7.58 14.50
N GLU A 155 -0.18 -8.88 14.16
CA GLU A 155 0.99 -9.77 14.12
C GLU A 155 1.99 -9.32 13.05
N GLN A 156 1.51 -8.91 11.88
CA GLN A 156 2.35 -8.39 10.80
C GLN A 156 3.14 -7.18 11.27
N MET A 157 2.49 -6.24 11.96
CA MET A 157 3.05 -4.96 12.37
C MET A 157 4.22 -5.08 13.35
N LEU A 158 4.28 -6.15 14.14
CA LEU A 158 5.39 -6.41 15.05
C LEU A 158 6.72 -6.56 14.31
N GLY A 159 6.70 -7.04 13.07
CA GLY A 159 7.89 -7.13 12.21
C GLY A 159 8.53 -5.76 11.97
N PRO A 160 7.91 -4.88 11.16
CA PRO A 160 8.52 -3.61 10.81
C PRO A 160 8.72 -2.68 12.00
N LEU A 161 7.84 -2.70 13.02
CA LEU A 161 8.01 -1.84 14.21
C LEU A 161 9.30 -2.15 14.98
N TYR A 162 9.70 -3.43 15.04
CA TYR A 162 10.77 -3.89 15.93
C TYR A 162 11.98 -4.49 15.21
N ASP A 163 11.91 -4.71 13.90
CA ASP A 163 13.08 -5.07 13.10
C ASP A 163 14.07 -3.92 13.07
N ALA A 164 15.32 -4.19 13.44
CA ALA A 164 16.40 -3.20 13.53
C ALA A 164 16.72 -2.54 12.18
N GLN A 165 16.46 -3.22 11.05
CA GLN A 165 16.68 -2.71 9.70
C GLN A 165 15.46 -1.97 9.14
N GLU A 166 14.30 -2.01 9.81
CA GLU A 166 13.08 -1.29 9.43
C GLU A 166 12.88 -0.08 10.35
N MET A 167 12.10 -0.17 11.42
CA MET A 167 11.84 0.95 12.33
C MET A 167 12.65 0.89 13.64
N GLY A 168 13.15 -0.30 14.01
CA GLY A 168 14.10 -0.52 15.10
C GLY A 168 13.64 -0.10 16.51
N ASN A 169 12.33 0.06 16.72
CA ASN A 169 11.79 0.46 18.03
C ASN A 169 11.77 -0.73 19.01
N SER A 170 11.29 -0.51 20.23
CA SER A 170 10.95 -1.59 21.18
C SER A 170 9.56 -1.34 21.78
N PRO A 171 8.87 -2.39 22.28
CA PRO A 171 7.57 -2.22 22.94
C PRO A 171 7.63 -1.21 24.11
N GLU A 172 8.70 -1.24 24.90
CA GLU A 172 8.89 -0.38 26.07
C GLU A 172 9.10 1.08 25.64
N LYS A 173 9.94 1.30 24.64
CA LYS A 173 10.20 2.65 24.11
C LYS A 173 8.95 3.23 23.44
N LEU A 174 8.28 2.46 22.58
CA LEU A 174 7.04 2.88 21.94
C LEU A 174 5.98 3.31 22.98
N LEU A 175 5.78 2.51 24.02
CA LEU A 175 4.83 2.82 25.08
C LEU A 175 5.26 4.07 25.87
N ALA A 176 6.56 4.25 26.14
CA ALA A 176 7.08 5.43 26.81
C ALA A 176 6.91 6.71 25.97
N ASP A 177 7.22 6.66 24.68
CA ASP A 177 7.10 7.79 23.75
C ASP A 177 5.62 8.23 23.62
N ILE A 178 4.72 7.27 23.38
CA ILE A 178 3.27 7.53 23.32
C ILE A 178 2.72 8.00 24.68
N GLY A 179 3.21 7.42 25.77
CA GLY A 179 2.79 7.72 27.13
C GLY A 179 3.29 9.08 27.66
N THR A 180 4.34 9.65 27.08
CA THR A 180 4.87 10.98 27.44
C THR A 180 4.31 12.11 26.58
N SER A 181 3.73 11.80 25.41
CA SER A 181 3.05 12.78 24.56
C SER A 181 1.66 13.12 25.10
N ASP A 182 1.47 14.35 25.59
CA ASP A 182 0.16 14.84 26.03
C ASP A 182 -0.89 14.82 24.91
N ALA A 183 -0.46 15.06 23.67
CA ALA A 183 -1.30 14.98 22.48
C ALA A 183 -1.83 13.55 22.30
N TYR A 184 -0.94 12.54 22.26
CA TYR A 184 -1.38 11.15 22.11
C TYR A 184 -2.22 10.69 23.29
N ARG A 185 -1.84 11.00 24.54
CA ARG A 185 -2.66 10.65 25.70
C ARG A 185 -4.09 11.17 25.59
N ARG A 186 -4.29 12.38 25.04
CA ARG A 186 -5.62 12.94 24.77
C ARG A 186 -6.34 12.16 23.68
N LEU A 187 -5.70 11.96 22.52
CA LEU A 187 -6.30 11.26 21.39
C LEU A 187 -6.67 9.80 21.72
N PHE A 188 -5.87 9.10 22.53
CA PHE A 188 -6.21 7.76 23.00
C PHE A 188 -7.42 7.74 23.95
N ARG A 189 -7.61 8.76 24.79
CA ARG A 189 -8.84 8.86 25.61
C ARG A 189 -10.08 9.09 24.76
N GLU A 190 -9.93 9.82 23.66
CA GLU A 190 -11.01 10.07 22.71
C GLU A 190 -11.35 8.81 21.88
N ALA A 191 -10.34 8.08 21.41
CA ALA A 191 -10.53 6.84 20.64
C ALA A 191 -10.93 5.61 21.48
N TYR A 192 -10.60 5.61 22.79
CA TYR A 192 -10.85 4.51 23.72
C TYR A 192 -11.43 5.02 25.05
N PRO A 193 -12.63 5.63 25.04
CA PRO A 193 -13.22 6.27 26.22
C PRO A 193 -13.41 5.31 27.41
N ASP A 194 -13.67 4.03 27.13
CA ASP A 194 -13.92 3.01 28.16
C ASP A 194 -12.65 2.44 28.81
N SER A 195 -11.46 2.78 28.31
CA SER A 195 -10.21 2.17 28.80
C SER A 195 -9.77 2.70 30.16
N GLY A 196 -10.19 3.90 30.56
CA GLY A 196 -9.90 4.54 31.86
C GLY A 196 -8.43 4.76 32.24
N GLY A 197 -7.47 4.34 31.41
CA GLY A 197 -6.04 4.27 31.71
C GLY A 197 -5.14 4.87 30.61
N PRO A 198 -3.81 4.75 30.76
CA PRO A 198 -2.87 5.19 29.73
C PRO A 198 -3.01 4.31 28.46
N PRO A 199 -2.53 4.80 27.29
CA PRO A 199 -2.48 4.02 26.07
C PRO A 199 -1.79 2.67 26.29
N THR A 200 -2.27 1.62 25.62
CA THR A 200 -1.67 0.29 25.65
C THR A 200 -1.12 -0.10 24.29
N LEU A 201 -0.16 -1.04 24.25
CA LEU A 201 0.37 -1.57 22.98
C LEU A 201 -0.74 -2.15 22.09
N SER A 202 -1.70 -2.88 22.67
CA SER A 202 -2.82 -3.43 21.91
C SER A 202 -3.65 -2.34 21.26
N GLN A 203 -3.92 -1.22 21.94
CA GLN A 203 -4.65 -0.10 21.35
C GLN A 203 -3.85 0.58 20.23
N ILE A 204 -2.53 0.72 20.40
CA ILE A 204 -1.66 1.28 19.35
C ILE A 204 -1.75 0.42 18.08
N TYR A 205 -1.57 -0.90 18.21
CA TYR A 205 -1.62 -1.81 17.06
C TYR A 205 -3.01 -1.86 16.44
N THR A 206 -4.06 -1.92 17.25
CA THR A 206 -5.45 -1.93 16.77
C THR A 206 -5.81 -0.63 16.05
N ALA A 207 -5.38 0.54 16.54
CA ALA A 207 -5.63 1.82 15.86
C ALA A 207 -4.97 1.85 14.47
N ILE A 208 -3.68 1.47 14.38
CA ILE A 208 -2.98 1.42 13.09
C ILE A 208 -3.67 0.42 12.13
N ALA A 209 -4.04 -0.76 12.63
CA ALA A 209 -4.78 -1.74 11.84
C ALA A 209 -6.14 -1.20 11.38
N ALA A 210 -6.87 -0.48 12.24
CA ALA A 210 -8.14 0.16 11.91
C ALA A 210 -8.01 1.15 10.76
N PHE A 211 -6.94 1.95 10.73
CA PHE A 211 -6.66 2.81 9.58
C PHE A 211 -6.34 2.00 8.33
N GLN A 212 -5.46 1.00 8.42
CA GLN A 212 -5.08 0.16 7.28
C GLN A 212 -6.29 -0.54 6.64
N THR A 213 -7.29 -0.94 7.42
CA THR A 213 -8.50 -1.59 6.86
C THR A 213 -9.40 -0.64 6.06
N THR A 214 -9.20 0.67 6.18
CA THR A 214 -9.94 1.68 5.41
C THR A 214 -9.32 1.98 4.05
N LEU A 215 -8.15 1.42 3.76
CA LEU A 215 -7.48 1.54 2.47
C LEU A 215 -8.18 0.65 1.44
N ILE A 216 -9.30 1.11 0.88
CA ILE A 216 -10.15 0.36 -0.04
C ILE A 216 -10.04 0.88 -1.48
N SER A 217 -9.85 -0.06 -2.42
CA SER A 217 -9.79 0.16 -3.86
C SER A 217 -10.76 -0.79 -4.56
N LEU A 218 -12.02 -0.36 -4.74
CA LEU A 218 -13.13 -1.17 -5.26
C LEU A 218 -14.10 -0.35 -6.16
N ASN A 219 -13.64 0.77 -6.74
CA ASN A 219 -14.38 1.62 -7.66
C ASN A 219 -13.62 1.92 -8.98
N SER A 220 -12.70 1.04 -9.34
CA SER A 220 -11.92 1.08 -10.58
C SER A 220 -12.80 0.91 -11.83
N ARG A 221 -12.22 1.13 -13.02
CA ARG A 221 -12.94 0.89 -14.28
C ARG A 221 -13.35 -0.57 -14.44
N TYR A 222 -12.52 -1.51 -13.96
CA TYR A 222 -12.89 -2.92 -13.88
C TYR A 222 -14.11 -3.15 -12.98
N ASP A 223 -14.19 -2.47 -11.83
CA ASP A 223 -15.33 -2.65 -10.90
C ASP A 223 -16.63 -2.20 -11.55
N ARG A 224 -16.62 -1.04 -12.23
CA ARG A 224 -17.78 -0.54 -12.97
C ARG A 224 -18.21 -1.52 -14.06
N TYR A 225 -17.25 -2.07 -14.80
CA TYR A 225 -17.51 -3.11 -15.80
C TYR A 225 -18.11 -4.38 -15.16
N ALA A 226 -17.56 -4.83 -14.04
CA ALA A 226 -18.02 -6.01 -13.32
C ALA A 226 -19.45 -5.85 -12.80
N HIS A 227 -19.83 -4.63 -12.41
CA HIS A 227 -21.18 -4.29 -11.98
C HIS A 227 -22.15 -3.96 -13.13
N GLY A 228 -21.73 -4.06 -14.39
CA GLY A 228 -22.60 -4.02 -15.57
C GLY A 228 -22.48 -2.77 -16.44
N TYR A 229 -21.60 -1.83 -16.12
CA TYR A 229 -21.30 -0.71 -17.01
C TYR A 229 -20.21 -1.11 -18.02
N HIS A 230 -20.61 -1.82 -19.07
CA HIS A 230 -19.68 -2.44 -20.02
C HIS A 230 -18.80 -1.45 -20.80
N ASP A 231 -19.25 -0.20 -20.95
CA ASP A 231 -18.49 0.88 -21.60
C ASP A 231 -17.37 1.45 -20.71
N ALA A 232 -17.25 0.99 -19.45
CA ALA A 232 -16.14 1.37 -18.58
C ALA A 232 -14.78 0.87 -19.08
N LEU A 233 -14.77 -0.21 -19.88
CA LEU A 233 -13.58 -0.76 -20.52
C LEU A 233 -13.65 -0.56 -22.03
N SER A 234 -12.52 -0.20 -22.61
CA SER A 234 -12.28 -0.24 -24.06
C SER A 234 -12.20 -1.67 -24.58
N ASP A 235 -12.21 -1.85 -25.90
CA ASP A 235 -12.11 -3.16 -26.51
C ASP A 235 -10.73 -3.80 -26.30
N ASP A 236 -9.67 -2.99 -26.27
CA ASP A 236 -8.30 -3.43 -25.96
C ASP A 236 -8.18 -3.97 -24.53
N GLU A 237 -8.82 -3.29 -23.57
CA GLU A 237 -8.84 -3.72 -22.16
C GLU A 237 -9.69 -4.99 -21.97
N LYS A 238 -10.78 -5.13 -22.72
CA LYS A 238 -11.57 -6.38 -22.75
C LYS A 238 -10.77 -7.52 -23.38
N ALA A 239 -10.00 -7.26 -24.43
CA ALA A 239 -9.10 -8.24 -25.03
C ALA A 239 -8.04 -8.68 -24.01
N GLY A 240 -7.46 -7.74 -23.27
CA GLY A 240 -6.52 -8.02 -22.18
C GLY A 240 -7.11 -8.87 -21.07
N MET A 241 -8.31 -8.53 -20.62
CA MET A 241 -9.05 -9.33 -19.64
C MET A 241 -9.31 -10.75 -20.15
N ASN A 242 -9.60 -10.91 -21.44
CA ASN A 242 -9.80 -12.22 -22.06
C ASN A 242 -8.52 -13.06 -22.08
N VAL A 243 -7.37 -12.45 -22.42
CA VAL A 243 -6.07 -13.12 -22.32
C VAL A 243 -5.81 -13.52 -20.87
N PHE A 244 -5.96 -12.60 -19.92
CA PHE A 244 -5.73 -12.83 -18.49
C PHE A 244 -6.52 -14.01 -17.92
N ARG A 245 -7.80 -14.15 -18.30
CA ARG A 245 -8.69 -15.25 -17.85
C ARG A 245 -8.62 -16.50 -18.72
N SER A 246 -7.82 -16.50 -19.78
CA SER A 246 -7.76 -17.62 -20.72
C SER A 246 -7.07 -18.84 -20.10
N PHE A 247 -7.43 -20.03 -20.60
CA PHE A 247 -6.74 -21.27 -20.28
C PHE A 247 -5.30 -21.34 -20.81
N VAL A 248 -4.93 -20.40 -21.69
CA VAL A 248 -3.57 -20.22 -22.21
C VAL A 248 -2.75 -19.44 -21.20
N ALA A 249 -3.11 -18.20 -20.84
CA ALA A 249 -2.31 -17.39 -19.93
C ALA A 249 -2.42 -17.80 -18.45
N ARG A 250 -3.59 -18.31 -18.03
CA ARG A 250 -3.86 -18.84 -16.67
C ARG A 250 -3.62 -17.87 -15.51
N CYS A 251 -3.56 -16.56 -15.75
CA CYS A 251 -3.30 -15.57 -14.70
C CYS A 251 -4.36 -15.62 -13.59
N ALA A 252 -5.62 -15.81 -13.98
CA ALA A 252 -6.77 -15.85 -13.07
C ALA A 252 -6.80 -17.08 -12.13
N GLU A 253 -5.96 -18.09 -12.34
CA GLU A 253 -5.88 -19.28 -11.47
C GLU A 253 -5.23 -18.98 -10.11
N CYS A 254 -4.35 -17.97 -10.08
CA CYS A 254 -3.76 -17.46 -8.84
C CYS A 254 -4.31 -16.08 -8.48
N HIS A 255 -4.52 -15.22 -9.48
CA HIS A 255 -5.01 -13.86 -9.30
C HIS A 255 -6.53 -13.79 -9.49
N THR A 256 -7.26 -14.46 -8.59
CA THR A 256 -8.72 -14.60 -8.66
C THR A 256 -9.44 -13.29 -8.32
N PRO A 257 -10.38 -12.79 -9.15
CA PRO A 257 -11.21 -11.65 -8.80
C PRO A 257 -12.11 -11.97 -7.57
N PRO A 258 -12.58 -10.96 -6.82
CA PRO A 258 -12.45 -9.53 -7.12
C PRO A 258 -11.19 -8.89 -6.52
N LEU A 259 -10.43 -9.58 -5.65
CA LEU A 259 -9.19 -9.04 -5.09
C LEU A 259 -7.96 -9.32 -5.95
N PHE A 260 -8.10 -10.11 -7.02
CA PHE A 260 -7.00 -10.55 -7.88
C PHE A 260 -5.87 -11.22 -7.11
N THR A 261 -6.25 -12.03 -6.12
CA THR A 261 -5.38 -12.88 -5.32
C THR A 261 -6.22 -13.99 -4.68
N ASN A 262 -5.66 -15.20 -4.64
CA ASN A 262 -6.17 -16.30 -3.84
C ASN A 262 -5.47 -16.41 -2.47
N GLN A 263 -4.52 -15.51 -2.18
CA GLN A 263 -3.70 -15.43 -0.96
C GLN A 263 -2.83 -16.66 -0.67
N GLN A 264 -2.73 -17.60 -1.61
CA GLN A 264 -1.90 -18.79 -1.46
C GLN A 264 -0.43 -18.48 -1.72
N VAL A 265 0.46 -19.35 -1.26
CA VAL A 265 1.87 -19.31 -1.62
C VAL A 265 2.08 -20.06 -2.94
N ALA A 266 2.77 -19.43 -3.89
CA ALA A 266 3.16 -20.04 -5.15
C ALA A 266 4.65 -19.85 -5.40
N VAL A 267 5.29 -20.88 -5.95
CA VAL A 267 6.68 -20.82 -6.44
C VAL A 267 6.60 -20.53 -7.94
N ILE A 268 7.05 -19.36 -8.38
CA ILE A 268 7.01 -18.97 -9.80
C ILE A 268 8.38 -18.93 -10.48
N GLY A 269 9.46 -18.98 -9.69
CA GLY A 269 10.83 -19.00 -10.19
C GLY A 269 11.34 -17.65 -10.70
N VAL A 270 10.92 -16.55 -10.05
CA VAL A 270 11.56 -15.25 -10.22
C VAL A 270 12.95 -15.31 -9.57
N ARG A 271 13.96 -14.78 -10.26
CA ARG A 271 15.33 -14.67 -9.75
C ARG A 271 15.48 -13.37 -8.97
N ASP A 272 16.21 -13.42 -7.86
CA ASP A 272 16.67 -12.23 -7.17
C ASP A 272 17.73 -11.47 -7.98
N PRO A 273 17.89 -10.15 -7.76
CA PRO A 273 19.02 -9.39 -8.29
C PRO A 273 20.37 -10.06 -7.96
N GLU A 274 21.35 -9.96 -8.87
CA GLU A 274 22.61 -10.71 -8.76
C GLU A 274 23.44 -10.37 -7.50
N ASP A 275 23.25 -9.18 -6.94
CA ASP A 275 23.90 -8.67 -5.73
C ASP A 275 23.22 -9.11 -4.43
N VAL A 276 22.14 -9.90 -4.51
CA VAL A 276 21.33 -10.30 -3.35
C VAL A 276 21.34 -11.81 -3.18
N ALA A 277 21.51 -12.26 -1.93
CA ALA A 277 21.40 -13.67 -1.58
C ALA A 277 19.97 -14.17 -1.82
N PHE A 278 19.85 -15.34 -2.46
CA PHE A 278 18.57 -15.94 -2.82
C PHE A 278 17.57 -15.99 -1.64
N ASP A 279 16.34 -15.55 -1.88
CA ASP A 279 15.25 -15.59 -0.93
C ASP A 279 14.45 -16.91 -0.99
N ALA A 280 14.62 -17.72 0.06
CA ALA A 280 13.90 -18.98 0.21
C ALA A 280 12.38 -18.79 0.38
N GLY A 281 11.90 -17.58 0.68
CA GLY A 281 10.47 -17.28 0.80
C GLY A 281 9.82 -18.09 1.93
N ALA A 282 8.68 -18.69 1.63
CA ALA A 282 7.91 -19.50 2.58
C ALA A 282 8.65 -20.76 3.08
N GLU A 283 9.68 -21.27 2.39
CA GLU A 283 10.53 -22.34 2.92
C GLU A 283 11.20 -21.92 4.23
N ALA A 284 11.68 -20.68 4.35
CA ALA A 284 12.36 -20.20 5.56
C ALA A 284 11.43 -20.18 6.79
N VAL A 285 10.13 -20.07 6.57
CA VAL A 285 9.11 -20.00 7.63
C VAL A 285 8.57 -21.40 7.96
N THR A 286 8.35 -22.21 6.92
CA THR A 286 7.64 -23.50 7.05
C THR A 286 8.55 -24.71 7.15
N GLY A 287 9.82 -24.59 6.73
CA GLY A 287 10.75 -25.72 6.56
C GLY A 287 10.39 -26.67 5.42
N ASN A 288 9.36 -26.37 4.62
CA ASN A 288 8.95 -27.22 3.51
C ASN A 288 9.79 -26.92 2.24
N PRO A 289 10.64 -27.86 1.77
CA PRO A 289 11.47 -27.65 0.58
C PRO A 289 10.64 -27.45 -0.71
N GLY A 290 9.39 -27.91 -0.73
CA GLY A 290 8.46 -27.66 -1.84
C GLY A 290 8.03 -26.20 -1.99
N LEU A 291 8.29 -25.36 -0.98
CA LEU A 291 7.98 -23.92 -0.97
C LEU A 291 9.22 -23.04 -1.12
N ARG A 292 10.36 -23.60 -1.55
CA ARG A 292 11.58 -22.83 -1.84
C ARG A 292 11.33 -21.79 -2.93
N GLY A 293 11.59 -20.52 -2.62
CA GLY A 293 11.29 -19.40 -3.50
C GLY A 293 9.79 -19.14 -3.65
N GLY A 294 8.98 -19.67 -2.71
CA GLY A 294 7.55 -19.52 -2.68
C GLY A 294 7.14 -18.22 -2.02
N PHE A 295 6.26 -17.46 -2.67
CA PHE A 295 5.73 -16.23 -2.14
C PHE A 295 4.21 -16.21 -2.23
N LYS A 296 3.57 -15.54 -1.27
CA LYS A 296 2.15 -15.26 -1.27
C LYS A 296 1.79 -14.48 -2.52
N VAL A 297 0.79 -14.95 -3.25
CA VAL A 297 0.25 -14.28 -4.45
C VAL A 297 -0.25 -12.89 -4.04
N PRO A 298 0.35 -11.79 -4.53
CA PRO A 298 -0.11 -10.45 -4.19
C PRO A 298 -1.43 -10.11 -4.88
N SER A 299 -2.19 -9.17 -4.32
CA SER A 299 -3.31 -8.56 -5.03
C SER A 299 -2.77 -7.76 -6.23
N LEU A 300 -3.50 -7.78 -7.36
CA LEU A 300 -3.20 -6.91 -8.50
C LEU A 300 -3.99 -5.60 -8.49
N ARG A 301 -4.78 -5.34 -7.45
CA ARG A 301 -5.45 -4.05 -7.24
C ARG A 301 -4.38 -2.96 -7.14
N ASN A 302 -4.54 -1.87 -7.89
CA ASN A 302 -3.56 -0.77 -7.99
C ASN A 302 -2.14 -1.15 -8.46
N VAL A 303 -1.94 -2.32 -9.10
CA VAL A 303 -0.60 -2.78 -9.51
C VAL A 303 0.12 -1.80 -10.46
N ALA A 304 -0.61 -1.03 -11.27
CA ALA A 304 0.00 -0.02 -12.14
C ALA A 304 0.66 1.16 -11.37
N GLN A 305 0.45 1.27 -10.05
CA GLN A 305 1.01 2.32 -9.20
C GLN A 305 2.14 1.82 -8.28
N THR A 306 2.57 0.56 -8.41
CA THR A 306 3.46 -0.08 -7.43
C THR A 306 4.77 -0.58 -8.05
N ALA A 307 5.25 0.05 -9.13
CA ALA A 307 6.56 -0.28 -9.68
C ALA A 307 7.66 0.03 -8.65
N PRO A 308 8.76 -0.74 -8.60
CA PRO A 308 9.07 -1.95 -9.39
C PRO A 308 8.36 -3.21 -8.84
N TYR A 309 8.42 -4.31 -9.60
CA TYR A 309 7.57 -5.48 -9.38
C TYR A 309 8.31 -6.70 -8.83
N MET A 310 7.54 -7.60 -8.21
CA MET A 310 7.96 -8.80 -7.46
C MET A 310 8.54 -8.50 -6.07
N HIS A 311 8.77 -9.56 -5.30
CA HIS A 311 9.21 -9.48 -3.91
C HIS A 311 10.56 -8.78 -3.71
N SER A 312 11.41 -8.72 -4.73
CA SER A 312 12.72 -8.05 -4.72
C SER A 312 12.85 -6.92 -5.74
N GLY A 313 11.73 -6.52 -6.37
CA GLY A 313 11.73 -5.46 -7.38
C GLY A 313 12.50 -5.79 -8.66
N ALA A 314 12.52 -7.07 -9.04
CA ALA A 314 13.30 -7.60 -10.16
C ALA A 314 12.89 -7.03 -11.52
N PHE A 315 11.68 -6.47 -11.65
CA PHE A 315 11.18 -5.91 -12.90
C PHE A 315 10.87 -4.42 -12.77
N ALA A 316 11.38 -3.62 -13.71
CA ALA A 316 11.21 -2.17 -13.69
C ALA A 316 9.84 -1.74 -14.24
N SER A 317 9.23 -2.51 -15.16
CA SER A 317 7.93 -2.21 -15.75
C SER A 317 6.92 -3.34 -15.57
N LEU A 318 5.62 -3.00 -15.61
CA LEU A 318 4.56 -4.00 -15.51
C LEU A 318 4.61 -4.96 -16.69
N ARG A 319 5.04 -4.45 -17.85
CA ARG A 319 5.20 -5.22 -19.08
C ARG A 319 6.30 -6.28 -18.96
N ASP A 320 7.42 -5.96 -18.31
CA ASP A 320 8.48 -6.94 -18.00
C ASP A 320 7.96 -8.03 -17.06
N ALA A 321 7.18 -7.64 -16.04
CA ALA A 321 6.59 -8.57 -15.10
C ALA A 321 5.58 -9.53 -15.75
N VAL A 322 4.79 -9.05 -16.73
CA VAL A 322 3.87 -9.90 -17.52
C VAL A 322 4.66 -10.79 -18.48
N GLU A 323 5.70 -10.26 -19.14
CA GLU A 323 6.56 -11.02 -20.05
C GLU A 323 7.27 -12.19 -19.37
N PHE A 324 7.69 -12.01 -18.11
CA PHE A 324 8.27 -13.08 -17.31
C PHE A 324 7.43 -14.37 -17.32
N TYR A 325 6.10 -14.26 -17.26
CA TYR A 325 5.22 -15.43 -17.26
C TYR A 325 5.14 -16.12 -18.63
N THR A 326 5.43 -15.44 -19.73
CA THR A 326 5.37 -16.07 -21.07
C THR A 326 6.63 -16.86 -21.44
N LEU A 327 7.75 -16.59 -20.79
CA LEU A 327 9.07 -17.16 -21.12
C LEU A 327 9.30 -18.57 -20.55
N GLY A 328 8.34 -19.11 -19.80
CA GLY A 328 8.30 -20.52 -19.40
C GLY A 328 8.61 -20.79 -17.94
N ARG A 329 8.78 -22.07 -17.59
CA ARG A 329 8.86 -22.48 -16.18
C ARG A 329 10.27 -22.32 -15.64
N GLY A 330 10.45 -21.39 -14.68
CA GLY A 330 11.74 -21.18 -14.01
C GLY A 330 12.87 -20.75 -14.93
N HIS A 331 12.55 -20.12 -16.06
CA HIS A 331 13.53 -19.69 -17.08
C HIS A 331 14.56 -18.70 -16.54
N ALA A 332 14.18 -17.88 -15.56
CA ALA A 332 15.05 -16.87 -14.97
C ALA A 332 16.06 -17.44 -13.97
N LEU A 333 15.91 -18.70 -13.53
CA LEU A 333 16.75 -19.30 -12.50
C LEU A 333 17.98 -20.01 -13.10
N PRO A 334 19.15 -19.94 -12.43
CA PRO A 334 20.25 -20.86 -12.69
C PRO A 334 19.79 -22.33 -12.62
N VAL A 335 20.42 -23.21 -13.40
CA VAL A 335 20.00 -24.62 -13.51
C VAL A 335 19.99 -25.31 -12.14
N GLU A 336 20.99 -25.01 -11.32
CA GLU A 336 21.17 -25.56 -9.98
C GLU A 336 20.01 -25.18 -9.06
N GLU A 337 19.60 -23.90 -9.07
CA GLU A 337 18.47 -23.43 -8.26
C GLU A 337 17.13 -23.89 -8.83
N ARG A 338 16.97 -23.90 -10.15
CA ARG A 338 15.77 -24.42 -10.82
C ARG A 338 15.50 -25.88 -10.45
N ASN A 339 16.55 -26.70 -10.38
CA ASN A 339 16.43 -28.13 -10.02
C ASN A 339 16.04 -28.36 -8.56
N ARG A 340 16.19 -27.34 -7.70
CA ARG A 340 15.81 -27.38 -6.28
C ARG A 340 14.41 -26.83 -6.02
N MET A 341 13.74 -26.27 -7.04
CA MET A 341 12.44 -25.64 -6.89
C MET A 341 11.30 -26.46 -7.47
N THR A 342 10.22 -26.55 -6.72
CA THR A 342 8.95 -27.09 -7.20
C THR A 342 8.09 -25.94 -7.74
N VAL A 343 8.42 -25.44 -8.94
CA VAL A 343 7.67 -24.35 -9.56
C VAL A 343 6.21 -24.76 -9.78
N HIS A 344 5.25 -23.89 -9.47
CA HIS A 344 3.84 -24.20 -9.50
C HIS A 344 3.37 -24.65 -10.91
N TRP A 345 2.48 -25.64 -10.97
CA TRP A 345 2.09 -26.32 -12.23
C TRP A 345 1.29 -25.45 -13.21
N HIS A 346 0.68 -24.36 -12.72
CA HIS A 346 0.02 -23.37 -13.57
C HIS A 346 1.02 -22.50 -14.35
N ILE A 347 2.28 -22.43 -13.91
CA ILE A 347 3.35 -21.72 -14.62
C ILE A 347 3.83 -22.60 -15.77
N TRP A 348 3.63 -22.12 -17.00
CA TRP A 348 4.00 -22.82 -18.22
C TRP A 348 4.44 -21.82 -19.31
N GLU A 349 4.50 -22.24 -20.58
CA GLU A 349 4.94 -21.44 -21.73
C GLU A 349 3.74 -21.03 -22.62
N PRO A 350 2.96 -19.99 -22.27
CA PRO A 350 1.80 -19.58 -23.06
C PRO A 350 2.13 -19.02 -24.44
N LYS A 351 3.39 -18.60 -24.67
CA LYS A 351 3.87 -18.02 -25.93
C LYS A 351 2.98 -16.86 -26.41
N LEU A 352 2.62 -15.97 -25.47
CA LEU A 352 1.84 -14.78 -25.78
C LEU A 352 2.61 -13.88 -26.75
N THR A 353 1.89 -13.31 -27.70
CA THR A 353 2.40 -12.32 -28.65
C THR A 353 2.67 -10.98 -27.95
N GLY A 354 3.45 -10.11 -28.60
CA GLY A 354 3.71 -8.77 -28.09
C GLY A 354 2.43 -7.96 -27.80
N ASP A 355 1.46 -8.03 -28.72
CA ASP A 355 0.15 -7.37 -28.55
C ASP A 355 -0.64 -7.97 -27.38
N GLU A 356 -0.71 -9.30 -27.24
CA GLU A 356 -1.42 -9.92 -26.10
C GLU A 356 -0.84 -9.50 -24.75
N LEU A 357 0.49 -9.40 -24.65
CA LEU A 357 1.16 -8.91 -23.44
C LEU A 357 0.80 -7.44 -23.15
N ASP A 358 0.74 -6.60 -24.19
CA ASP A 358 0.33 -5.19 -24.06
C ASP A 358 -1.14 -5.08 -23.64
N ARG A 359 -2.04 -5.92 -24.19
CA ARG A 359 -3.45 -5.96 -23.77
C ARG A 359 -3.58 -6.39 -22.32
N VAL A 360 -2.82 -7.36 -21.85
CA VAL A 360 -2.82 -7.73 -20.42
C VAL A 360 -2.41 -6.53 -19.56
N VAL A 361 -1.39 -5.76 -19.96
CA VAL A 361 -1.00 -4.53 -19.25
C VAL A 361 -2.13 -3.49 -19.27
N ASP A 362 -2.81 -3.29 -20.41
CA ASP A 362 -3.98 -2.40 -20.51
C ASP A 362 -5.06 -2.82 -19.51
N PHE A 363 -5.38 -4.12 -19.46
CA PHE A 363 -6.34 -4.65 -18.49
C PHE A 363 -5.89 -4.42 -17.04
N LEU A 364 -4.64 -4.71 -16.68
CA LEU A 364 -4.16 -4.51 -15.32
C LEU A 364 -4.23 -3.04 -14.88
N ALA A 365 -4.03 -2.09 -15.80
CA ALA A 365 -4.22 -0.67 -15.51
C ALA A 365 -5.65 -0.30 -15.12
N THR A 366 -6.65 -1.07 -15.60
CA THR A 366 -8.07 -0.87 -15.24
C THR A 366 -8.40 -1.20 -13.79
N LEU A 367 -7.49 -1.91 -13.09
CA LEU A 367 -7.62 -2.31 -11.68
C LEU A 367 -7.19 -1.19 -10.70
N THR A 368 -6.84 -0.01 -11.23
CA THR A 368 -6.43 1.15 -10.45
C THR A 368 -7.64 1.93 -9.94
N ASP A 369 -7.68 2.18 -8.64
CA ASP A 369 -8.63 3.06 -7.96
C ASP A 369 -7.95 3.69 -6.74
N GLU A 370 -7.86 5.02 -6.76
CA GLU A 370 -7.38 5.85 -5.66
C GLU A 370 -8.44 6.86 -5.21
N ALA A 371 -9.73 6.66 -5.58
CA ALA A 371 -10.79 7.61 -5.28
C ALA A 371 -10.99 7.84 -3.77
N PHE A 372 -10.67 6.83 -2.96
CA PHE A 372 -10.73 6.89 -1.50
C PHE A 372 -9.34 6.99 -0.85
N LYS A 373 -8.33 7.47 -1.59
CA LYS A 373 -6.99 7.72 -1.03
C LYS A 373 -7.09 8.69 0.17
N PRO A 374 -6.63 8.29 1.36
CA PRO A 374 -6.72 9.12 2.55
C PRO A 374 -5.81 10.34 2.43
N GLN A 375 -6.18 11.39 3.15
CA GLN A 375 -5.39 12.61 3.23
C GLN A 375 -4.18 12.40 4.15
N VAL A 376 -3.00 12.77 3.66
CA VAL A 376 -1.78 12.84 4.47
C VAL A 376 -1.95 13.96 5.50
N PRO A 377 -1.75 13.69 6.81
CA PRO A 377 -1.77 14.75 7.81
C PRO A 377 -0.72 15.84 7.51
N GLY A 378 -1.08 17.11 7.60
CA GLY A 378 -0.11 18.21 7.49
C GLY A 378 0.81 18.32 8.71
N THR A 379 0.32 17.89 9.87
CA THR A 379 1.05 17.77 11.13
C THR A 379 0.66 16.47 11.82
N VAL A 380 1.52 15.97 12.72
CA VAL A 380 1.28 14.77 13.51
C VAL A 380 1.41 15.06 15.01
N PRO A 381 0.80 14.25 15.89
CA PRO A 381 0.74 14.52 17.33
C PRO A 381 2.09 14.59 18.04
N SER A 382 3.13 13.93 17.52
CA SER A 382 4.49 14.05 18.06
C SER A 382 5.15 15.40 17.79
N GLY A 383 4.63 16.18 16.83
CA GLY A 383 5.27 17.39 16.31
C GLY A 383 6.44 17.13 15.35
N LEU A 384 6.77 15.87 15.07
CA LEU A 384 7.72 15.51 14.02
C LEU A 384 7.12 15.82 12.63
N ALA A 385 7.97 15.90 11.61
CA ALA A 385 7.49 16.05 10.25
C ALA A 385 6.84 14.72 9.79
N PRO A 386 5.55 14.71 9.37
CA PRO A 386 5.00 13.55 8.67
C PRO A 386 5.80 13.27 7.39
N VAL A 387 5.58 12.10 6.79
CA VAL A 387 6.21 11.76 5.51
C VAL A 387 5.99 12.90 4.51
N GLY A 388 7.09 13.40 3.95
CA GLY A 388 7.07 14.53 3.02
C GLY A 388 6.65 14.12 1.61
N ALA A 389 6.75 15.07 0.67
CA ALA A 389 6.52 14.80 -0.73
C ALA A 389 7.44 13.68 -1.25
N VAL A 390 6.90 12.84 -2.14
CA VAL A 390 7.68 11.81 -2.83
C VAL A 390 8.80 12.48 -3.63
N PRO A 391 10.06 12.01 -3.52
CA PRO A 391 11.14 12.49 -4.37
C PRO A 391 10.80 12.38 -5.87
N ASP A 392 11.05 13.43 -6.65
CA ASP A 392 10.76 13.49 -8.10
C ASP A 392 11.32 12.28 -8.85
N ALA A 393 12.49 11.78 -8.43
CA ALA A 393 13.12 10.60 -9.03
C ALA A 393 12.26 9.33 -8.92
N LEU A 394 11.49 9.15 -7.83
CA LEU A 394 10.59 8.01 -7.66
C LEU A 394 9.32 8.18 -8.49
N LEU A 395 8.77 9.40 -8.56
CA LEU A 395 7.62 9.72 -9.43
C LEU A 395 7.97 9.52 -10.92
N LEU A 396 9.15 9.97 -11.34
CA LEU A 396 9.66 9.76 -12.69
C LEU A 396 9.82 8.28 -13.01
N ARG A 397 10.37 7.48 -12.08
CA ARG A 397 10.48 6.02 -12.26
C ARG A 397 9.12 5.37 -12.44
N LEU A 398 8.13 5.73 -11.61
CA LEU A 398 6.78 5.22 -11.74
C LEU A 398 6.16 5.60 -13.10
N GLY A 399 6.34 6.84 -13.53
CA GLY A 399 5.90 7.32 -14.85
C GLY A 399 6.58 6.55 -16.00
N GLN A 400 7.88 6.29 -15.90
CA GLN A 400 8.63 5.51 -16.89
C GLN A 400 8.22 4.03 -16.92
N ALA A 401 7.98 3.43 -15.76
CA ALA A 401 7.49 2.05 -15.63
C ALA A 401 6.15 1.85 -16.36
N ASN A 402 5.28 2.87 -16.33
CA ASN A 402 3.99 2.87 -17.02
C ASN A 402 4.08 3.17 -18.53
N GLN A 403 5.17 3.80 -19.00
CA GLN A 403 5.39 4.15 -20.40
C GLN A 403 6.21 3.12 -21.19
N ASN A 404 7.04 2.32 -20.52
CA ASN A 404 7.89 1.31 -21.14
C ASN A 404 7.08 0.10 -21.63
N ARG A 405 6.37 0.27 -22.75
CA ARG A 405 5.67 -0.83 -23.46
C ARG A 405 6.57 -1.58 -24.46
N ASN A 406 7.66 -0.96 -24.92
CA ASN A 406 8.41 -1.42 -26.10
C ASN A 406 9.82 -1.97 -25.82
N ARG A 407 10.19 -2.27 -24.56
CA ARG A 407 11.52 -2.84 -24.24
C ARG A 407 11.38 -4.31 -23.84
N PRO A 408 11.99 -5.27 -24.56
CA PRO A 408 12.02 -6.67 -24.14
C PRO A 408 12.88 -6.84 -22.89
N TRP A 409 12.39 -7.61 -21.93
CA TRP A 409 13.12 -8.01 -20.74
C TRP A 409 14.31 -8.94 -21.11
N GLY A 410 15.49 -8.70 -20.53
CA GLY A 410 16.66 -9.60 -20.67
C GLY A 410 17.66 -9.28 -21.79
N ARG A 411 17.55 -8.14 -22.49
CA ARG A 411 18.67 -7.60 -23.28
C ARG A 411 19.34 -6.47 -22.52
N ASN A 412 20.48 -6.76 -21.90
CA ASN A 412 21.40 -5.71 -21.48
C ASN A 412 21.76 -4.86 -22.71
N SER A 413 21.70 -3.53 -22.53
CA SER A 413 22.40 -2.62 -23.43
C SER A 413 23.89 -2.92 -23.31
N ASP A 414 24.46 -3.51 -24.36
CA ASP A 414 25.89 -3.41 -24.64
C ASP A 414 26.29 -1.94 -24.84
#